data_AF-A0A2A3MQE9-F1
#
_entry.id   AF-A0A2A3MQE9-F1
#
_cell.length_a   1.000
_cell.length_b   1.000
_cell.length_c   1.000
_cell.angle_alpha   90.00
_cell.angle_beta   90.00
_cell.angle_gamma   90.00
#
_symmetry.space_group_name_H-M   'P 1'
#
loop_
_entity.id
_entity.type
_entity.pdbx_description
1 polymer ?
#
loop_
_entity_poly.entity_id
_entity_poly.type
_entity_poly.pdbx_seq_one_letter_code
_entity_poly.pdbx_strand_id
1 'polypeptide(L)'
;MQIFTIGYEGATQAELIAALKAAGVTLLADVRAVPLSRRPGFSKNILAAGLKEAGIDYVGFKALGTPPEGREAARKGNHARLAAIYAGQLDLPEAIVQGAQLIEMAQDKPTALLCFEREPGGCHRSLLIDAIMPGAERIDLFPATTPSV
;
A
#
# COMPACT_ATOMS: atom_id res chain seq x y z
N MET A 1 3.07 -1.12 -17.77
CA MET A 1 2.32 -0.13 -16.96
C MET A 1 3.21 0.32 -15.81
N GLN A 2 2.92 1.47 -15.22
CA GLN A 2 3.65 2.00 -14.07
C GLN A 2 2.81 1.84 -12.80
N ILE A 3 3.45 1.50 -11.68
CA ILE A 3 2.79 1.41 -10.37
C ILE A 3 3.65 2.11 -9.32
N PHE A 4 3.03 2.99 -8.54
CA PHE A 4 3.70 3.65 -7.43
C PHE A 4 3.54 2.83 -6.14
N THR A 5 4.48 2.97 -5.22
CA THR A 5 4.35 2.40 -3.88
C THR A 5 4.66 3.47 -2.83
N ILE A 6 3.99 3.41 -1.68
CA ILE A 6 4.22 4.37 -0.62
C ILE A 6 3.96 3.75 0.76
N GLY A 7 4.85 4.07 1.70
CA GLY A 7 4.76 3.70 3.11
C GLY A 7 4.58 4.92 3.99
N TYR A 8 3.77 4.82 5.04
CA TYR A 8 3.51 5.96 5.92
C TYR A 8 4.22 5.90 7.28
N GLU A 9 5.04 4.89 7.54
CA GLU A 9 5.91 4.86 8.70
C GLU A 9 6.84 6.09 8.70
N GLY A 10 6.88 6.77 9.84
CA GLY A 10 7.59 8.05 9.97
C GLY A 10 6.86 9.27 9.41
N ALA A 11 5.89 9.11 8.50
CA ALA A 11 5.20 10.22 7.83
C ALA A 11 3.90 10.69 8.50
N THR A 12 3.57 11.96 8.32
CA THR A 12 2.24 12.54 8.54
C THR A 12 1.34 12.32 7.33
N GLN A 13 0.02 12.47 7.50
CA GLN A 13 -0.92 12.39 6.38
C GLN A 13 -0.65 13.47 5.32
N ALA A 14 -0.27 14.69 5.74
CA ALA A 14 0.05 15.78 4.84
C ALA A 14 1.29 15.49 3.97
N GLU A 15 2.34 14.95 4.57
CA GLU A 15 3.56 14.55 3.84
C GLU A 15 3.27 13.42 2.84
N LEU A 16 2.43 12.45 3.21
CA LEU A 16 1.99 11.40 2.29
C LEU A 16 1.22 11.99 1.09
N ILE A 17 0.22 12.84 1.35
CA ILE A 17 -0.58 13.48 0.29
C ILE A 17 0.31 14.33 -0.62
N ALA A 18 1.27 15.08 -0.06
CA ALA A 18 2.21 15.88 -0.83
C ALA A 18 3.06 15.03 -1.78
N ALA A 19 3.59 13.89 -1.30
CA ALA A 19 4.36 12.96 -2.11
C ALA A 19 3.52 12.36 -3.25
N LEU A 20 2.27 11.97 -2.97
CA LEU A 20 1.34 11.46 -3.99
C LEU A 20 1.06 12.50 -5.08
N LYS A 21 0.78 13.75 -4.68
CA LYS A 21 0.53 14.85 -5.63
C LYS A 21 1.75 15.14 -6.50
N ALA A 22 2.94 15.19 -5.90
CA ALA A 22 4.18 15.46 -6.63
C ALA A 22 4.47 14.38 -7.69
N ALA A 23 4.08 13.14 -7.42
CA ALA A 23 4.19 12.01 -8.35
C ALA A 23 3.03 11.93 -9.37
N GLY A 24 2.02 12.79 -9.28
CA GLY A 24 0.84 12.74 -10.15
C GLY A 24 -0.10 11.56 -9.88
N VAL A 25 -0.04 10.96 -8.68
CA VAL A 25 -0.94 9.86 -8.29
C VAL A 25 -2.35 10.38 -8.09
N THR A 26 -3.32 9.72 -8.72
CA THR A 26 -4.75 10.06 -8.61
C THR A 26 -5.58 8.99 -7.90
N LEU A 27 -5.01 7.81 -7.64
CA LEU A 27 -5.64 6.73 -6.87
C LEU A 27 -4.67 6.15 -5.83
N LEU A 28 -5.11 6.07 -4.58
CA LEU A 28 -4.42 5.34 -3.52
C LEU A 28 -5.13 4.01 -3.25
N ALA A 29 -4.44 2.91 -3.56
CA ALA A 29 -4.86 1.55 -3.27
C ALA A 29 -4.34 1.12 -1.89
N ASP A 30 -5.23 1.09 -0.89
CA ASP A 30 -4.93 0.68 0.47
C ASP A 30 -4.98 -0.84 0.60
N VAL A 31 -3.82 -1.48 0.56
CA VAL A 31 -3.65 -2.93 0.64
C VAL A 31 -3.53 -3.41 2.08
N ARG A 32 -3.87 -2.61 3.09
CA ARG A 32 -3.88 -3.07 4.49
C ARG A 32 -5.07 -3.98 4.75
N ALA A 33 -4.80 -5.18 5.29
CA ALA A 33 -5.85 -6.08 5.77
C ALA A 33 -6.71 -5.41 6.87
N VAL A 34 -6.06 -4.62 7.73
CA VAL A 34 -6.70 -3.86 8.81
C VAL A 34 -6.31 -2.38 8.66
N PRO A 35 -7.15 -1.53 8.03
CA PRO A 35 -6.86 -0.10 7.83
C PRO A 35 -7.16 0.73 9.10
N LEU A 36 -6.73 0.23 10.25
CA LEU A 36 -6.74 0.90 11.55
C LEU A 36 -5.31 1.30 11.88
N SER A 37 -5.10 2.56 12.23
CA SER A 37 -3.78 3.07 12.57
C SER A 37 -3.84 3.93 13.82
N ARG A 38 -2.83 3.79 14.69
CA ARG A 38 -2.60 4.71 15.80
C ARG A 38 -1.92 6.01 15.34
N ARG A 39 -1.37 6.04 14.12
CA ARG A 39 -0.80 7.26 13.54
C ARG A 39 -1.93 8.21 13.14
N PRO A 40 -1.94 9.46 13.62
CA PRO A 40 -2.96 10.45 13.26
C PRO A 40 -3.12 10.55 11.74
N GLY A 41 -4.37 10.61 11.27
CA GLY A 41 -4.68 10.73 9.83
C GLY A 41 -4.73 9.43 9.04
N PHE A 42 -4.27 8.29 9.58
CA PHE A 42 -4.12 7.04 8.81
C PHE A 42 -5.20 5.97 9.05
N SER A 43 -6.22 6.27 9.88
CA SER A 43 -7.43 5.45 9.96
C SER A 43 -8.28 5.66 8.71
N LYS A 44 -8.85 4.58 8.16
CA LYS A 44 -9.58 4.54 6.88
C LYS A 44 -10.36 5.83 6.54
N ASN A 45 -11.32 6.20 7.39
CA ASN A 45 -12.24 7.30 7.07
C ASN A 45 -11.53 8.67 7.03
N ILE A 46 -10.58 8.90 7.94
CA ILE A 46 -9.81 10.15 7.98
C ILE A 46 -8.85 10.23 6.80
N LEU A 47 -8.22 9.10 6.47
CA LEU A 47 -7.33 8.99 5.32
C LEU A 47 -8.07 9.28 4.01
N ALA A 48 -9.21 8.61 3.81
CA ALA A 48 -10.05 8.78 2.63
C ALA A 48 -10.58 10.22 2.49
N ALA A 49 -10.95 10.87 3.60
CA ALA A 49 -11.40 12.26 3.59
C ALA A 49 -10.28 13.21 3.13
N GLY A 50 -9.08 13.11 3.73
CA GLY A 50 -7.95 13.96 3.34
C GLY A 50 -7.48 13.73 1.90
N LEU A 51 -7.52 12.49 1.41
CA LEU A 51 -7.23 12.17 0.00
C LEU A 51 -8.26 12.78 -0.94
N LYS A 52 -9.54 12.70 -0.59
CA LYS A 52 -10.62 13.30 -1.39
C LYS A 52 -10.49 14.81 -1.49
N GLU A 53 -10.17 15.50 -0.40
CA GLU A 53 -9.87 16.95 -0.41
C GLU A 53 -8.67 17.29 -1.30
N ALA A 54 -7.73 16.36 -1.41
CA ALA A 54 -6.58 16.46 -2.28
C ALA A 54 -6.84 16.08 -3.74
N GLY A 55 -8.05 15.61 -4.09
CA GLY A 55 -8.39 15.13 -5.44
C GLY A 55 -7.82 13.73 -5.76
N ILE A 56 -7.55 12.92 -4.74
CA ILE A 56 -7.01 11.56 -4.88
C ILE A 56 -8.08 10.56 -4.45
N ASP A 57 -8.41 9.62 -5.33
CA ASP A 57 -9.34 8.52 -5.04
C ASP A 57 -8.73 7.56 -4.00
N TYR A 58 -9.58 6.91 -3.21
CA TYR A 58 -9.17 5.91 -2.22
C TYR A 58 -9.97 4.63 -2.39
N VAL A 59 -9.28 3.49 -2.54
CA VAL A 59 -9.90 2.17 -2.60
C VAL A 59 -9.17 1.22 -1.66
N GLY A 60 -9.94 0.45 -0.87
CA GLY A 60 -9.40 -0.50 0.09
C GLY A 60 -9.45 -1.93 -0.43
N PHE A 61 -8.28 -2.56 -0.54
CA PHE A 61 -8.10 -3.93 -1.00
C PHE A 61 -7.72 -4.85 0.16
N LYS A 62 -8.65 -5.03 1.10
CA LYS A 62 -8.40 -5.81 2.33
C LYS A 62 -7.97 -7.25 2.06
N ALA A 63 -8.48 -7.87 0.99
CA ALA A 63 -8.13 -9.24 0.62
C ALA A 63 -6.70 -9.35 0.08
N LEU A 64 -6.11 -8.24 -0.37
CA LEU A 64 -4.70 -8.14 -0.73
C LEU A 64 -3.81 -7.82 0.46
N GLY A 65 -4.35 -7.74 1.68
CA GLY A 65 -3.57 -7.42 2.86
C GLY A 65 -2.93 -8.62 3.52
N THR A 66 -1.91 -8.36 4.32
CA THR A 66 -1.18 -9.43 5.03
C THR A 66 -2.00 -10.02 6.19
N PRO A 67 -2.16 -11.36 6.26
CA PRO A 67 -2.80 -12.05 7.39
C PRO A 67 -2.12 -11.77 8.74
N PRO A 68 -2.78 -12.03 9.89
CA PRO A 68 -2.19 -11.86 11.20
C PRO A 68 -0.81 -12.52 11.36
N GLU A 69 -0.65 -13.77 10.92
CA GLU A 69 0.61 -14.51 11.03
C GLU A 69 1.70 -13.88 10.16
N GLY A 70 1.34 -13.38 8.98
CA GLY A 70 2.26 -12.69 8.09
C GLY A 70 2.71 -11.34 8.67
N ARG A 71 1.80 -10.59 9.30
CA ARG A 71 2.14 -9.35 10.01
C ARG A 71 3.09 -9.60 11.18
N GLU A 72 2.89 -10.70 11.92
CA GLU A 72 3.82 -11.13 12.97
C GLU A 72 5.21 -11.49 12.41
N ALA A 73 5.26 -12.19 11.26
CA ALA A 73 6.52 -12.49 10.59
C ALA A 73 7.25 -11.21 10.14
N ALA A 74 6.52 -10.25 9.55
CA ALA A 74 7.06 -8.96 9.14
C ALA A 74 7.64 -8.17 10.33
N ARG A 75 6.92 -8.10 11.46
CA ARG A 75 7.41 -7.44 12.70
C ARG A 75 8.70 -8.05 13.24
N LYS A 76 8.90 -9.36 13.05
CA LYS A 76 10.10 -10.08 13.46
C LYS A 76 11.22 -10.04 12.42
N GLY A 77 11.04 -9.33 11.30
CA GLY A 77 12.00 -9.31 10.19
C GLY A 77 12.13 -10.66 9.45
N ASN A 78 11.17 -11.57 9.62
CA ASN A 78 11.21 -12.89 8.97
C ASN A 78 10.54 -12.81 7.59
N HIS A 79 11.25 -12.21 6.64
CA HIS A 79 10.75 -11.97 5.28
C HIS A 79 10.42 -13.27 4.53
N ALA A 80 11.20 -14.34 4.73
CA ALA A 80 10.93 -15.63 4.11
C ALA A 80 9.58 -16.21 4.58
N ARG A 81 9.30 -16.14 5.90
CA ARG A 81 8.03 -16.59 6.44
C ARG A 81 6.87 -15.70 6.00
N LEU A 82 7.07 -14.38 5.94
CA LEU A 82 6.09 -13.44 5.39
C LEU A 82 5.72 -13.83 3.95
N ALA A 83 6.72 -14.04 3.08
CA ALA A 83 6.50 -14.39 1.68
C ALA A 83 5.69 -15.69 1.54
N ALA A 84 6.02 -16.73 2.30
CA ALA A 84 5.30 -17.99 2.27
C ALA A 84 3.83 -17.86 2.71
N ILE A 85 3.56 -17.09 3.78
CA ILE A 85 2.18 -16.86 4.25
C ILE A 85 1.41 -16.02 3.24
N TYR A 86 2.05 -14.98 2.70
CA TYR A 86 1.40 -14.04 1.81
C TYR A 86 1.10 -14.66 0.45
N ALA A 87 1.94 -15.56 -0.07
CA ALA A 87 1.62 -16.34 -1.26
C ALA A 87 0.27 -17.10 -1.11
N GLY A 88 0.09 -17.81 0.01
CA GLY A 88 -1.18 -18.49 0.28
C GLY A 88 -2.38 -17.55 0.46
N GLN A 89 -2.16 -16.32 0.93
CA GLN A 89 -3.21 -15.29 0.98
C GLN A 89 -3.64 -14.86 -0.43
N LEU A 90 -2.69 -14.73 -1.37
CA LEU A 90 -2.98 -14.29 -2.74
C LEU A 90 -3.67 -15.38 -3.59
N ASP A 91 -3.60 -16.65 -3.17
CA ASP A 91 -4.34 -17.76 -3.79
C ASP A 91 -5.83 -17.80 -3.40
N LEU A 92 -6.27 -17.00 -2.43
CA LEU A 92 -7.67 -16.96 -2.01
C LEU A 92 -8.56 -16.33 -3.10
N PRO A 93 -9.78 -16.84 -3.35
CA PRO A 93 -10.67 -16.32 -4.39
C PRO A 93 -10.92 -14.81 -4.29
N GLU A 94 -11.10 -14.28 -3.08
CA GLU A 94 -11.29 -12.85 -2.84
C GLU A 94 -10.05 -12.02 -3.17
N ALA A 95 -8.85 -12.56 -2.97
CA ALA A 95 -7.59 -11.91 -3.28
C ALA A 95 -7.38 -11.88 -4.80
N ILE A 96 -7.72 -12.96 -5.50
CA ILE A 96 -7.69 -13.02 -6.97
C ILE A 96 -8.61 -11.96 -7.58
N VAL A 97 -9.85 -11.86 -7.09
CA VAL A 97 -10.82 -10.85 -7.58
C VAL A 97 -10.32 -9.43 -7.32
N GLN A 98 -9.84 -9.14 -6.10
CA GLN A 98 -9.31 -7.82 -5.78
C GLN A 98 -8.01 -7.49 -6.52
N GLY A 99 -7.18 -8.50 -6.79
CA GLY A 99 -5.96 -8.37 -7.59
C GLY A 99 -6.30 -7.96 -9.03
N ALA A 100 -7.27 -8.61 -9.65
CA ALA A 100 -7.75 -8.25 -10.98
C ALA A 100 -8.31 -6.83 -11.03
N GLN A 101 -9.12 -6.44 -10.03
CA GLN A 101 -9.63 -5.07 -9.90
C GLN A 101 -8.51 -4.04 -9.76
N LEU A 102 -7.49 -4.33 -8.93
CA LEU A 102 -6.34 -3.45 -8.75
C LEU A 102 -5.55 -3.27 -10.06
N ILE A 103 -5.33 -4.36 -10.81
CA ILE A 103 -4.67 -4.31 -12.12
C ILE A 103 -5.44 -3.41 -13.10
N GLU A 104 -6.76 -3.60 -13.22
CA GLU A 104 -7.61 -2.81 -14.11
C GLU A 104 -7.53 -1.31 -13.76
N MET A 105 -7.66 -0.97 -12.48
CA MET A 105 -7.56 0.42 -12.02
C MET A 105 -6.16 1.03 -12.24
N ALA A 106 -5.10 0.26 -12.04
CA ALA A 106 -3.73 0.70 -12.26
C ALA A 106 -3.38 0.90 -13.74
N GLN A 107 -4.11 0.27 -14.65
CA GLN A 107 -4.00 0.51 -16.09
C GLN A 107 -4.73 1.79 -16.52
N ASP A 108 -5.81 2.16 -15.85
CA ASP A 108 -6.61 3.35 -16.14
C ASP A 108 -6.06 4.63 -15.49
N LYS A 109 -5.54 4.53 -14.26
CA LYS A 109 -5.15 5.69 -13.45
C LYS A 109 -3.77 5.53 -12.79
N PRO A 110 -2.99 6.62 -12.66
CA PRO A 110 -1.79 6.64 -11.82
C PRO A 110 -2.11 6.21 -10.38
N THR A 111 -1.64 5.03 -10.01
CA THR A 111 -2.05 4.34 -8.78
C THR A 111 -0.86 4.09 -7.86
N ALA A 112 -1.02 4.38 -6.57
CA ALA A 112 -0.05 4.04 -5.53
C ALA A 112 -0.57 2.96 -4.58
N LEU A 113 0.24 1.94 -4.31
CA LEU A 113 -0.03 0.95 -3.26
C LEU A 113 0.43 1.47 -1.89
N LEU A 114 -0.48 1.51 -0.94
CA LEU A 114 -0.21 1.96 0.43
C LEU A 114 -0.03 0.76 1.37
N CYS A 115 1.09 0.74 2.10
CA CYS A 115 1.23 -0.07 3.32
C CYS A 115 1.83 0.75 4.48
N PHE A 116 2.09 0.08 5.62
CA PHE A 116 2.67 0.76 6.78
C PHE A 116 4.15 1.07 6.59
N GLU A 117 4.94 0.06 6.27
CA GLU A 117 6.41 0.07 6.27
C GLU A 117 6.94 1.14 5.32
N ARG A 118 7.89 1.97 5.75
CA ARG A 118 8.49 2.98 4.86
C ARG A 118 9.26 2.31 3.73
N GLU A 119 10.11 1.36 4.10
CA GLU A 119 11.02 0.66 3.21
C GLU A 119 10.31 -0.45 2.41
N PRO A 120 10.34 -0.42 1.06
CA PRO A 120 9.73 -1.46 0.23
C PRO A 120 10.45 -2.82 0.29
N GLY A 121 11.74 -2.88 0.62
CA GLY A 121 12.60 -4.08 0.49
C GLY A 121 12.21 -5.32 1.33
N GLY A 122 11.21 -5.23 2.20
CA GLY A 122 10.76 -6.35 3.04
C GLY A 122 9.27 -6.35 3.36
N CYS A 123 8.48 -5.57 2.63
CA CYS A 123 7.06 -5.35 2.87
C CYS A 123 6.18 -6.18 1.92
N HIS A 124 4.90 -6.30 2.24
CA HIS A 124 3.97 -7.07 1.43
C HIS A 124 3.58 -6.39 0.11
N ARG A 125 3.65 -5.05 -0.01
CA ARG A 125 3.31 -4.36 -1.27
C ARG A 125 4.29 -4.73 -2.40
N SER A 126 5.54 -5.03 -2.07
CA SER A 126 6.52 -5.54 -3.03
C SER A 126 6.14 -6.96 -3.50
N LEU A 127 5.86 -7.86 -2.55
CA LEU A 127 5.42 -9.22 -2.85
C LEU A 127 4.12 -9.23 -3.68
N LEU A 128 3.21 -8.30 -3.42
CA LEU A 128 1.96 -8.17 -4.17
C LEU A 128 2.23 -7.83 -5.63
N ILE A 129 3.00 -6.78 -5.87
CA ILE A 129 3.35 -6.36 -7.24
C ILE A 129 4.08 -7.49 -7.96
N ASP A 130 5.04 -8.16 -7.32
CA ASP A 130 5.78 -9.27 -7.93
C ASP A 130 4.85 -10.43 -8.33
N ALA A 131 3.80 -10.67 -7.55
CA ALA A 131 2.82 -11.73 -7.81
C ALA A 131 1.82 -11.38 -8.92
N ILE A 132 1.24 -10.17 -8.92
CA ILE A 132 0.11 -9.83 -9.80
C ILE A 132 0.50 -8.91 -10.97
N MET A 133 1.65 -8.25 -10.89
CA MET A 133 2.16 -7.28 -11.87
C MET A 133 3.68 -7.40 -12.07
N PRO A 134 4.24 -8.60 -12.35
CA PRO A 134 5.69 -8.83 -12.40
C PRO A 134 6.46 -8.00 -13.45
N GLY A 135 5.76 -7.48 -14.46
CA GLY A 135 6.34 -6.61 -15.50
C GLY A 135 6.05 -5.12 -15.34
N ALA A 136 5.46 -4.69 -14.22
CA ALA A 136 5.19 -3.27 -13.99
C ALA A 136 6.47 -2.51 -13.63
N GLU A 137 6.60 -1.29 -14.14
CA GLU A 137 7.60 -0.35 -13.67
C GLU A 137 7.20 0.12 -12.26
N ARG A 138 7.91 -0.35 -11.24
CA ARG A 138 7.70 0.05 -9.85
C ARG A 138 8.44 1.36 -9.55
N ILE A 139 7.72 2.34 -9.01
CA ILE A 139 8.28 3.58 -8.49
C ILE A 139 7.97 3.71 -7.00
N ASP A 140 9.01 3.66 -6.16
CA ASP A 140 8.85 3.80 -4.72
C ASP A 140 8.89 5.27 -4.30
N LEU A 141 7.80 5.74 -3.70
CA LEU A 141 7.66 7.09 -3.17
C LEU A 141 8.01 7.11 -1.69
N PHE A 142 8.72 8.15 -1.30
CA PHE A 142 9.13 8.38 0.09
C PHE A 142 8.60 9.75 0.54
N PRO A 143 7.59 9.81 1.44
CA PRO A 143 7.18 11.07 2.03
C PRO A 143 8.39 11.75 2.68
N ALA A 144 8.56 13.05 2.42
CA ALA A 144 9.54 13.86 3.12
C ALA A 144 9.14 13.89 4.60
N THR A 145 9.89 13.19 5.45
CA THR A 145 9.61 13.19 6.88
C THR A 145 10.33 14.36 7.51
N THR A 146 9.56 15.32 8.04
CA THR A 146 10.10 16.37 8.89
C THR A 146 10.69 15.70 10.14
N PRO A 147 11.95 15.99 10.53
CA PRO A 147 12.47 15.49 11.79
C PRO A 147 11.51 15.92 12.91
N SER A 148 11.08 14.96 13.73
CA SER A 148 10.33 15.29 14.94
C SER A 148 11.23 16.17 15.81
N VAL A 149 10.81 17.41 16.06
CA VAL A 149 11.44 18.33 17.00
C VAL A 149 11.40 17.75 18.40
#